data_AF-A0A1A8AI21-F1
#
_entry.id   AF-A0A1A8AI21-F1
#
_cell.length_a   1.000
_cell.length_b   1.000
_cell.length_c   1.000
_cell.angle_alpha   90.00
_cell.angle_beta   90.00
_cell.angle_gamma   90.00
#
_symmetry.space_group_name_H-M   'P 1'
#
loop_
_entity.id
_entity.type
_entity.pdbx_description
1 polymer ?
#
loop_
_entity_poly.entity_id
_entity_poly.type
_entity_poly.pdbx_seq_one_letter_code
_entity_poly.pdbx_strand_id
1 'polypeptide(L)'
;LPSMKYTPVGRSFFSAPEGYDHPLGGGREVWFGFHQSVRPAMWKMMLNIDVSATAFYKAQPVIQFMCEVLDIHNIDEQPRPLTDSHRVKFTKEIKGLKVEVTHCGTMRRKYRVCNVTRRPASHQTFPLQLENGQTVERTVAQYFREKYTLQLKYPHLPCLQVGQEQKHTYLPLEVCNIVAGQRCIKKLTDNQTSTMIKATARSAPDRQEEISRLVRSANYEADPFVQEFQFKVRDEMAHVTGRVLPAPMLQYGGRNRTVATPSHGVWDMRGKQFHTGVEIKMWAIACF
;
A
#
# COMPACT_ATOMS: atom_id res chain seq x y z
N LEU A 1 21.78 -9.77 -0.50
CA LEU A 1 20.54 -10.06 0.25
C LEU A 1 19.38 -9.13 -0.13
N PRO A 2 18.28 -9.67 -0.70
CA PRO A 2 17.09 -8.91 -1.07
C PRO A 2 16.47 -8.09 0.08
N SER A 3 16.57 -8.56 1.33
CA SER A 3 16.04 -7.90 2.53
C SER A 3 16.67 -6.55 2.86
N MET A 4 17.86 -6.26 2.34
CA MET A 4 18.53 -4.96 2.52
C MET A 4 18.37 -4.03 1.32
N LYS A 5 18.11 -4.58 0.14
CA LYS A 5 17.95 -3.82 -1.11
C LYS A 5 16.49 -3.39 -1.35
N TYR A 6 15.55 -4.24 -0.95
CA TYR A 6 14.11 -4.06 -1.17
C TYR A 6 13.39 -3.86 0.16
N THR A 7 12.12 -3.45 0.10
CA THR A 7 11.27 -3.39 1.28
C THR A 7 10.63 -4.77 1.53
N PRO A 8 10.99 -5.47 2.63
CA PRO A 8 10.43 -6.77 2.93
C PRO A 8 9.00 -6.64 3.48
N VAL A 9 8.09 -7.46 2.97
CA VAL A 9 6.71 -7.58 3.43
C VAL A 9 6.35 -9.06 3.48
N GLY A 10 6.40 -9.65 4.68
CA GLY A 10 6.21 -11.10 4.83
C GLY A 10 7.29 -11.88 4.10
N ARG A 11 6.90 -12.66 3.09
CA ARG A 11 7.81 -13.44 2.22
C ARG A 11 8.06 -12.79 0.86
N SER A 12 7.65 -11.54 0.70
CA SER A 12 7.78 -10.78 -0.53
C SER A 12 8.68 -9.57 -0.37
N PHE A 13 9.26 -9.11 -1.48
CA PHE A 13 10.17 -7.98 -1.56
C PHE A 13 9.66 -7.00 -2.60
N PHE A 14 9.55 -5.72 -2.24
CA PHE A 14 8.99 -4.67 -3.09
C PHE A 14 9.98 -3.52 -3.29
N SER A 15 9.93 -2.90 -4.47
CA SER A 15 10.68 -1.67 -4.80
C SER A 15 9.73 -0.57 -5.26
N ALA A 16 10.18 0.67 -5.09
CA ALA A 16 9.53 1.80 -5.74
C ALA A 16 9.52 1.59 -7.28
N PRO A 17 8.53 2.14 -7.99
CA PRO A 17 8.52 2.11 -9.45
C PRO A 17 9.76 2.81 -10.03
N GLU A 18 10.39 2.20 -11.03
CA GLU A 18 11.49 2.81 -11.78
C GLU A 18 10.94 3.34 -13.11
N GLY A 19 10.96 4.67 -13.28
CA GLY A 19 10.63 5.33 -14.55
C GLY A 19 9.16 5.63 -14.81
N TYR A 20 8.21 4.91 -14.21
CA TYR A 20 6.77 5.22 -14.35
C TYR A 20 6.00 4.99 -13.05
N ASP A 21 5.36 6.05 -12.55
CA ASP A 21 4.55 5.99 -11.34
C ASP A 21 3.21 5.30 -11.60
N HIS A 22 2.75 4.50 -10.63
CA HIS A 22 1.42 3.92 -10.63
C HIS A 22 0.57 4.53 -9.50
N PRO A 23 0.14 5.79 -9.62
CA PRO A 23 -0.60 6.46 -8.57
C PRO A 23 -1.97 5.82 -8.39
N LEU A 24 -2.34 5.60 -7.13
CA LEU A 24 -3.68 5.17 -6.73
C LEU A 24 -4.55 6.35 -6.29
N GLY A 25 -3.94 7.52 -6.03
CA GLY A 25 -4.59 8.68 -5.41
C GLY A 25 -4.62 8.57 -3.88
N GLY A 26 -4.93 9.67 -3.19
CA GLY A 26 -4.90 9.73 -1.72
C GLY A 26 -3.51 9.50 -1.13
N GLY A 27 -2.45 9.89 -1.85
CA GLY A 27 -1.07 9.75 -1.43
C GLY A 27 -0.50 8.33 -1.52
N ARG A 28 -1.16 7.46 -2.29
CA ARG A 28 -0.81 6.04 -2.44
C ARG A 28 -0.38 5.73 -3.87
N GLU A 29 0.41 4.68 -4.02
CA GLU A 29 0.89 4.16 -5.29
C GLU A 29 1.06 2.63 -5.24
N VAL A 30 1.13 2.01 -6.41
CA VAL A 30 1.42 0.58 -6.54
C VAL A 30 2.92 0.38 -6.57
N TRP A 31 3.43 -0.51 -5.71
CA TRP A 31 4.77 -1.06 -5.85
C TRP A 31 4.68 -2.49 -6.34
N PHE A 32 5.53 -2.81 -7.32
CA PHE A 32 5.74 -4.16 -7.79
C PHE A 32 6.89 -4.81 -7.02
N GLY A 33 6.87 -6.14 -6.99
CA GLY A 33 7.80 -6.93 -6.22
C GLY A 33 7.62 -8.40 -6.51
N PHE A 34 8.20 -9.23 -5.66
CA PHE A 34 8.16 -10.67 -5.84
C PHE A 34 8.06 -11.41 -4.52
N HIS A 35 7.28 -12.48 -4.50
CA HIS A 35 7.31 -13.52 -3.47
C HIS A 35 8.54 -14.40 -3.68
N GLN A 36 9.20 -14.77 -2.60
CA GLN A 36 10.30 -15.73 -2.63
C GLN A 36 10.17 -16.71 -1.46
N SER A 37 10.22 -18.01 -1.75
CA SER A 37 10.29 -19.03 -0.72
C SER A 37 11.02 -20.28 -1.19
N VAL A 38 11.86 -20.85 -0.34
CA VAL A 38 12.49 -22.15 -0.56
C VAL A 38 11.55 -23.26 -0.08
N ARG A 39 11.36 -24.31 -0.88
CA ARG A 39 10.46 -25.44 -0.57
C ARG A 39 11.12 -26.78 -0.87
N PRO A 40 11.05 -27.77 0.04
CA PRO A 40 11.40 -29.14 -0.30
C PRO A 40 10.39 -29.70 -1.30
N ALA A 41 10.85 -30.52 -2.24
CA ALA A 41 10.02 -31.25 -3.18
C ALA A 41 10.61 -32.64 -3.44
N MET A 42 9.83 -33.52 -4.08
CA MET A 42 10.26 -34.89 -4.39
C MET A 42 11.51 -34.97 -5.28
N TRP A 43 11.75 -33.93 -6.09
CA TRP A 43 12.88 -33.88 -7.02
C TRP A 43 14.12 -33.23 -6.40
N LYS A 44 14.02 -31.93 -6.07
CA LYS A 44 15.09 -31.10 -5.50
C LYS A 44 14.48 -30.04 -4.60
N MET A 45 15.34 -29.27 -3.93
CA MET A 45 14.92 -28.00 -3.32
C MET A 45 14.45 -27.04 -4.42
N MET A 46 13.28 -26.43 -4.21
CA MET A 46 12.64 -25.55 -5.16
C MET A 46 12.63 -24.12 -4.64
N LEU A 47 13.08 -23.17 -5.47
CA LEU A 47 12.87 -21.76 -5.23
C LEU A 47 11.56 -21.35 -5.89
N ASN A 48 10.53 -21.13 -5.08
CA ASN A 48 9.22 -20.71 -5.54
C ASN A 48 9.15 -19.18 -5.60
N ILE A 49 9.05 -18.64 -6.81
CA ILE A 49 9.01 -17.21 -7.12
C ILE A 49 7.69 -16.89 -7.81
N ASP A 50 7.10 -15.76 -7.44
CA ASP A 50 5.93 -15.20 -8.12
C ASP A 50 6.00 -13.67 -8.10
N VAL A 51 5.49 -13.03 -9.13
CA VAL A 51 5.36 -11.57 -9.18
C VAL A 51 4.20 -11.14 -8.28
N SER A 52 4.37 -10.00 -7.63
CA SER A 52 3.38 -9.46 -6.70
C SER A 52 3.33 -7.94 -6.77
N ALA A 53 2.19 -7.38 -6.38
CA ALA A 53 2.00 -5.95 -6.30
C ALA A 53 1.22 -5.61 -5.04
N THR A 54 1.55 -4.49 -4.40
CA THR A 54 0.80 -4.00 -3.24
C THR A 54 0.89 -2.48 -3.13
N ALA A 55 0.00 -1.88 -2.35
CA ALA A 55 -0.06 -0.44 -2.20
C ALA A 55 0.95 0.06 -1.16
N PHE A 56 1.65 1.12 -1.50
CA PHE A 56 2.55 1.87 -0.61
C PHE A 56 2.13 3.34 -0.56
N TYR A 57 2.54 4.03 0.50
CA TYR A 57 2.47 5.48 0.55
C TYR A 57 3.62 6.09 -0.24
N LYS A 58 3.32 7.06 -1.10
CA LYS A 58 4.33 7.79 -1.87
C LYS A 58 5.29 8.49 -0.93
N ALA A 59 6.57 8.48 -1.26
CA ALA A 59 7.57 9.29 -0.58
C ALA A 59 7.47 10.74 -1.08
N GLN A 60 6.74 11.58 -0.38
CA GLN A 60 6.41 12.95 -0.83
C GLN A 60 6.29 13.94 0.33
N PRO A 61 6.36 15.27 0.08
CA PRO A 61 6.06 16.27 1.09
C PRO A 61 4.67 16.07 1.71
N VAL A 62 4.56 16.27 3.02
CA VAL A 62 3.28 16.09 3.74
C VAL A 62 2.20 17.06 3.24
N ILE A 63 2.57 18.25 2.78
CA ILE A 63 1.65 19.18 2.12
C ILE A 63 1.02 18.55 0.88
N GLN A 64 1.81 17.91 0.01
CA GLN A 64 1.32 17.25 -1.19
C GLN A 64 0.45 16.03 -0.83
N PHE A 65 0.87 15.24 0.16
CA PHE A 65 0.06 14.15 0.69
C PHE A 65 -1.31 14.62 1.20
N MET A 66 -1.34 15.72 1.95
CA MET A 66 -2.58 16.35 2.41
C MET A 66 -3.46 16.78 1.24
N CYS A 67 -2.87 17.40 0.20
CA CYS A 67 -3.59 17.83 -0.99
C CYS A 67 -4.22 16.63 -1.73
N GLU A 68 -3.48 15.53 -1.90
CA GLU A 68 -4.03 14.29 -2.51
C GLU A 68 -5.15 13.65 -1.67
N VAL A 69 -5.10 13.75 -0.34
CA VAL A 69 -6.14 13.19 0.55
C VAL A 69 -7.40 14.04 0.58
N LEU A 70 -7.24 15.36 0.47
CA LEU A 70 -8.32 16.34 0.56
C LEU A 70 -8.83 16.80 -0.80
N ASP A 71 -8.28 16.27 -1.89
CA ASP A 71 -8.60 16.64 -3.27
C ASP A 71 -8.41 18.15 -3.51
N ILE A 72 -7.35 18.73 -2.93
CA ILE A 72 -6.98 20.14 -3.09
C ILE A 72 -5.99 20.26 -4.26
N HIS A 73 -6.37 20.98 -5.31
CA HIS A 73 -5.52 21.16 -6.49
C HIS A 73 -4.40 22.17 -6.29
N ASN A 74 -4.70 23.30 -5.64
CA ASN A 74 -3.74 24.36 -5.37
C ASN A 74 -3.80 24.78 -3.90
N ILE A 75 -2.73 24.51 -3.16
CA ILE A 75 -2.65 24.89 -1.74
C ILE A 75 -2.54 26.40 -1.54
N ASP A 76 -2.01 27.14 -2.53
CA ASP A 76 -1.85 28.60 -2.45
C ASP A 76 -3.21 29.32 -2.54
N GLU A 77 -4.23 28.66 -3.09
CA GLU A 77 -5.62 29.14 -3.13
C GLU A 77 -6.41 28.84 -1.85
N GLN A 78 -5.78 28.20 -0.86
CA GLN A 78 -6.40 27.80 0.39
C GLN A 78 -5.90 28.66 1.57
N PRO A 79 -6.19 29.97 1.64
CA PRO A 79 -5.64 30.85 2.68
C PRO A 79 -6.25 30.60 4.07
N ARG A 80 -7.28 29.75 4.17
CA ARG A 80 -8.03 29.50 5.40
C ARG A 80 -7.56 28.21 6.08
N PRO A 81 -7.64 28.13 7.42
CA PRO A 81 -7.46 26.87 8.14
C PRO A 81 -8.38 25.77 7.61
N LEU A 82 -7.94 24.52 7.73
CA LEU A 82 -8.76 23.37 7.36
C LEU A 82 -10.06 23.34 8.19
N THR A 83 -11.16 22.97 7.54
CA THR A 83 -12.41 22.67 8.25
C THR A 83 -12.22 21.47 9.18
N ASP A 84 -13.06 21.36 10.21
CA ASP A 84 -12.99 20.21 11.12
C ASP A 84 -13.23 18.87 10.38
N SER A 85 -14.03 18.86 9.31
CA SER A 85 -14.20 17.67 8.46
C SER A 85 -12.90 17.32 7.73
N HIS A 86 -12.28 18.29 7.04
CA HIS A 86 -11.03 18.08 6.31
C HIS A 86 -9.89 17.65 7.22
N ARG A 87 -9.69 18.34 8.36
CA ARG A 87 -8.64 17.94 9.29
C ARG A 87 -8.91 16.53 9.85
N VAL A 88 -10.16 16.11 10.12
CA VAL A 88 -10.44 14.73 10.57
C VAL A 88 -10.13 13.72 9.47
N LYS A 89 -10.52 13.99 8.21
CA LYS A 89 -10.20 13.15 7.04
C LYS A 89 -8.67 12.99 6.90
N PHE A 90 -7.94 14.10 6.98
CA PHE A 90 -6.46 14.09 6.92
C PHE A 90 -5.84 13.34 8.11
N THR A 91 -6.27 13.59 9.34
CA THR A 91 -5.77 12.89 10.54
C THR A 91 -5.95 11.38 10.40
N LYS A 92 -7.13 10.92 9.94
CA LYS A 92 -7.40 9.50 9.71
C LYS A 92 -6.42 8.89 8.72
N GLU A 93 -5.95 9.65 7.73
CA GLU A 93 -5.01 9.17 6.71
C GLU A 93 -3.54 9.17 7.18
N ILE A 94 -3.09 10.24 7.85
CA ILE A 94 -1.68 10.39 8.22
C ILE A 94 -1.31 9.76 9.57
N LYS A 95 -2.26 9.58 10.49
CA LYS A 95 -1.99 8.98 11.81
C LYS A 95 -1.42 7.57 11.62
N GLY A 96 -0.30 7.32 12.31
CA GLY A 96 0.46 6.08 12.26
C GLY A 96 1.56 6.05 11.20
N LEU A 97 1.58 6.98 10.24
CA LEU A 97 2.67 7.04 9.25
C LEU A 97 3.94 7.60 9.85
N LYS A 98 5.09 7.19 9.31
CA LYS A 98 6.40 7.77 9.61
C LYS A 98 6.66 8.94 8.66
N VAL A 99 7.11 10.04 9.22
CA VAL A 99 7.59 11.23 8.52
C VAL A 99 9.05 11.48 8.84
N GLU A 100 9.78 12.09 7.92
CA GLU A 100 11.12 12.60 8.15
C GLU A 100 11.15 14.12 8.07
N VAL A 101 11.95 14.75 8.94
CA VAL A 101 12.08 16.20 8.96
C VAL A 101 13.10 16.69 7.94
N THR A 102 12.84 17.87 7.38
CA THR A 102 13.70 18.50 6.36
C THR A 102 14.42 19.76 6.86
N HIS A 103 14.03 20.30 8.01
CA HIS A 103 14.56 21.58 8.54
C HIS A 103 15.89 21.46 9.32
N CYS A 104 16.36 20.25 9.63
CA CYS A 104 17.58 20.02 10.41
C CYS A 104 18.83 19.78 9.52
N GLY A 105 18.90 20.41 8.35
CA GLY A 105 20.02 20.27 7.41
C GLY A 105 20.18 18.83 6.92
N THR A 106 21.36 18.24 7.14
CA THR A 106 21.67 16.85 6.72
C THR A 106 20.97 15.80 7.57
N MET A 107 20.51 16.16 8.76
CA MET A 107 19.97 15.21 9.72
C MET A 107 18.47 14.98 9.51
N ARG A 108 18.12 13.85 8.86
CA ARG A 108 16.73 13.46 8.59
C ARG A 108 16.15 12.57 9.68
N ARG A 109 15.83 13.17 10.84
CA ARG A 109 15.17 12.42 11.93
C ARG A 109 13.80 11.92 11.46
N LYS A 110 13.49 10.66 11.79
CA LYS A 110 12.22 10.00 11.47
C LYS A 110 11.34 9.94 12.71
N TYR A 111 10.07 10.27 12.55
CA TYR A 111 9.08 10.23 13.62
C TYR A 111 7.80 9.54 13.15
N ARG A 112 7.09 8.87 14.07
CA ARG A 112 5.74 8.36 13.79
C ARG A 112 4.72 9.42 14.20
N VAL A 113 3.79 9.73 13.31
CA VAL A 113 2.68 10.66 13.56
C VAL A 113 1.66 9.99 14.46
N CYS A 114 1.33 10.63 15.57
CA CYS A 114 0.32 10.16 16.51
C CYS A 114 -0.96 10.99 16.45
N ASN A 115 -0.87 12.27 16.03
CA ASN A 115 -2.05 13.12 15.87
C ASN A 115 -1.80 14.30 14.91
N VAL A 116 -2.85 15.07 14.63
CA VAL A 116 -2.79 16.37 13.95
C VAL A 116 -3.45 17.40 14.85
N THR A 117 -2.82 18.56 15.03
CA THR A 117 -3.32 19.59 15.95
C THR A 117 -4.61 20.22 15.46
N ARG A 118 -5.47 20.63 16.41
CA ARG A 118 -6.67 21.41 16.08
C ARG A 118 -6.33 22.86 15.75
N ARG A 119 -5.36 23.45 16.45
CA ARG A 119 -4.90 24.81 16.21
C ARG A 119 -3.89 24.83 15.06
N PRO A 120 -3.87 25.90 14.24
CA PRO A 120 -2.87 26.08 13.19
C PRO A 120 -1.49 26.35 13.78
N ALA A 121 -0.41 26.18 13.01
CA ALA A 121 0.97 26.38 13.46
C ALA A 121 1.23 27.79 14.04
N SER A 122 0.51 28.80 13.54
CA SER A 122 0.52 30.18 14.06
C SER A 122 0.00 30.32 15.50
N HIS A 123 -0.89 29.43 15.95
CA HIS A 123 -1.58 29.51 17.25
C HIS A 123 -1.37 28.27 18.13
N GLN A 124 -0.81 27.18 17.58
CA GLN A 124 -0.42 26.01 18.34
C GLN A 124 0.79 26.37 19.18
N THR A 125 0.67 26.25 20.49
CA THR A 125 1.75 26.51 21.43
C THR A 125 2.27 25.23 22.06
N PHE A 126 3.44 25.32 22.67
CA PHE A 126 4.01 24.28 23.52
C PHE A 126 4.90 24.93 24.60
N PRO A 127 5.07 24.26 25.74
CA PRO A 127 5.99 24.72 26.77
C PRO A 127 7.44 24.51 26.29
N LEU A 128 8.17 25.61 26.12
CA LEU A 128 9.58 25.62 25.74
C LEU A 128 10.43 25.99 26.97
N GLN A 129 11.33 25.09 27.37
CA GLN A 129 12.31 25.38 28.41
C GLN A 129 13.49 26.13 27.80
N LEU A 130 13.76 27.33 28.31
CA LEU A 130 14.88 28.18 27.93
C LEU A 130 16.16 27.77 28.66
N GLU A 131 17.31 28.22 28.17
CA GLU A 131 18.62 27.93 28.77
C GLU A 131 18.75 28.43 30.22
N ASN A 132 18.01 29.48 30.57
CA ASN A 132 17.94 30.02 31.94
C ASN A 132 17.02 29.19 32.88
N GLY A 133 16.51 28.05 32.43
CA GLY A 133 15.63 27.17 33.20
C GLY A 133 14.14 27.58 33.22
N GLN A 134 13.78 28.77 32.72
CA GLN A 134 12.38 29.20 32.64
C GLN A 134 11.63 28.45 31.54
N THR A 135 10.35 28.14 31.79
CA THR A 135 9.46 27.58 30.77
C THR A 135 8.54 28.67 30.25
N VAL A 136 8.57 28.90 28.94
CA VAL A 136 7.71 29.87 28.26
C VAL A 136 6.83 29.18 27.23
N GLU A 137 5.58 29.63 27.11
CA GLU A 137 4.72 29.21 26.00
C GLU A 137 5.22 29.89 24.71
N ARG A 138 5.48 29.09 23.67
CA ARG A 138 5.89 29.59 22.35
C ARG A 138 5.03 28.96 21.28
N THR A 139 4.64 29.73 20.26
CA THR A 139 3.94 29.13 19.12
C THR A 139 4.91 28.35 18.25
N VAL A 140 4.42 27.32 17.57
CA VAL A 140 5.24 26.52 16.64
C VAL A 140 5.81 27.42 15.54
N ALA A 141 5.01 28.31 14.96
CA ALA A 141 5.49 29.23 13.92
C ALA A 141 6.59 30.18 14.41
N GLN A 142 6.47 30.73 15.63
CA GLN A 142 7.52 31.60 16.21
C GLN A 142 8.80 30.81 16.49
N TYR A 143 8.67 29.61 17.09
CA TYR A 143 9.81 28.76 17.36
C TYR A 143 10.62 28.43 16.09
N PHE A 144 9.95 28.08 14.99
CA PHE A 144 10.63 27.78 13.73
C PHE A 144 11.30 29.02 13.10
N ARG A 145 10.68 30.19 13.24
CA ARG A 145 11.28 31.46 12.79
C ARG A 145 12.53 31.82 13.59
N GLU A 146 12.48 31.70 14.91
CA GLU A 146 13.58 32.10 15.80
C GLU A 146 14.72 31.08 15.82
N LYS A 147 14.40 29.78 15.95
CA LYS A 147 15.41 28.72 16.12
C LYS A 147 16.04 28.27 14.81
N TYR A 148 15.27 28.27 13.72
CA TYR A 148 15.72 27.74 12.42
C TYR A 148 15.74 28.80 11.31
N THR A 149 15.45 30.07 11.63
CA THR A 149 15.36 31.16 10.64
C THR A 149 14.40 30.82 9.49
N LEU A 150 13.36 30.03 9.79
CA LEU A 150 12.44 29.47 8.80
C LEU A 150 11.06 30.10 8.93
N GLN A 151 10.68 30.92 7.96
CA GLN A 151 9.33 31.47 7.87
C GLN A 151 8.41 30.48 7.15
N LEU A 152 7.42 29.96 7.87
CA LEU A 152 6.39 29.07 7.30
C LEU A 152 5.57 29.81 6.23
N LYS A 153 5.39 29.18 5.07
CA LYS A 153 4.53 29.66 3.97
C LYS A 153 3.05 29.46 4.31
N TYR A 154 2.71 28.40 5.03
CA TYR A 154 1.34 28.00 5.39
C TYR A 154 1.11 27.94 6.91
N PRO A 155 1.33 29.05 7.67
CA PRO A 155 1.19 29.05 9.12
C PRO A 155 -0.27 28.88 9.60
N HIS A 156 -1.24 28.92 8.70
CA HIS A 156 -2.67 28.65 8.94
C HIS A 156 -3.01 27.15 8.90
N LEU A 157 -2.09 26.28 8.46
CA LEU A 157 -2.27 24.83 8.50
C LEU A 157 -1.93 24.25 9.89
N PRO A 158 -2.49 23.08 10.25
CA PRO A 158 -2.17 22.42 11.52
C PRO A 158 -0.74 21.85 11.54
N CYS A 159 -0.32 21.36 12.70
CA CYS A 159 0.94 20.64 12.87
C CYS A 159 0.69 19.13 13.02
N LEU A 160 1.69 18.33 12.68
CA LEU A 160 1.75 16.92 13.09
C LEU A 160 2.23 16.85 14.53
N GLN A 161 1.49 16.14 15.38
CA GLN A 161 2.02 15.67 16.66
C GLN A 161 2.71 14.33 16.42
N VAL A 162 3.95 14.21 16.89
CA VAL A 162 4.77 13.03 16.63
C VAL A 162 5.44 12.49 17.90
N GLY A 163 5.81 11.21 17.87
CA GLY A 163 6.43 10.55 19.02
C GLY A 163 5.39 10.08 20.05
N GLN A 164 5.61 10.41 21.32
CA GLN A 164 4.69 10.03 22.41
C GLN A 164 3.51 10.99 22.45
N GLU A 165 2.27 10.46 22.52
CA GLU A 165 1.04 11.27 22.53
C GLU A 165 0.98 12.22 23.75
N GLN A 166 1.63 11.87 24.86
CA GLN A 166 1.72 12.70 26.06
C GLN A 166 2.75 13.85 25.94
N LYS A 167 3.58 13.85 24.89
CA LYS A 167 4.61 14.88 24.66
C LYS A 167 4.15 15.93 23.65
N HIS A 168 4.74 17.11 23.76
CA HIS A 168 4.40 18.31 22.97
C HIS A 168 5.33 18.51 21.77
N THR A 169 5.63 17.44 21.01
CA THR A 169 6.47 17.56 19.80
C THR A 169 5.59 17.78 18.58
N TYR A 170 5.57 19.03 18.11
CA TYR A 170 4.78 19.46 16.96
C TYR A 170 5.67 19.85 15.78
N LEU A 171 5.36 19.31 14.60
CA LEU A 171 6.06 19.60 13.36
C LEU A 171 5.10 20.26 12.36
N PRO A 172 5.41 21.45 11.82
CA PRO A 172 4.69 21.99 10.67
C PRO A 172 4.69 21.02 9.49
N LEU A 173 3.60 21.00 8.71
CA LEU A 173 3.49 20.09 7.57
C LEU A 173 4.59 20.34 6.52
N GLU A 174 5.00 21.59 6.35
CA GLU A 174 6.01 22.05 5.39
C GLU A 174 7.39 21.44 5.60
N VAL A 175 7.71 21.05 6.84
CA VAL A 175 9.05 20.54 7.20
C VAL A 175 9.08 19.02 7.31
N CYS A 176 8.08 18.35 6.74
CA CYS A 176 7.90 16.90 6.84
C CYS A 176 7.72 16.25 5.45
N ASN A 177 8.41 15.15 5.22
CA ASN A 177 8.17 14.23 4.10
C ASN A 177 7.66 12.88 4.62
N ILE A 178 6.74 12.24 3.89
CA ILE A 178 6.37 10.84 4.12
C ILE A 178 7.59 9.97 3.83
N VAL A 179 7.98 9.11 4.78
CA VAL A 179 9.12 8.20 4.60
C VAL A 179 8.77 7.13 3.55
N ALA A 180 9.71 6.84 2.65
CA ALA A 180 9.56 5.80 1.62
C ALA A 180 9.39 4.38 2.21
N GLY A 181 8.83 3.46 1.40
CA GLY A 181 8.73 2.05 1.75
C GLY A 181 7.71 1.73 2.84
N GLN A 182 6.73 2.61 3.06
CA GLN A 182 5.65 2.37 4.01
C GLN A 182 4.45 1.74 3.31
N ARG A 183 4.24 0.44 3.55
CA ARG A 183 3.09 -0.30 3.01
C ARG A 183 1.77 0.27 3.53
N CYS A 184 0.80 0.46 2.63
CA CYS A 184 -0.57 0.79 2.99
C CYS A 184 -1.27 -0.46 3.52
N ILE A 185 -1.62 -0.46 4.81
CA ILE A 185 -2.38 -1.54 5.47
C ILE A 185 -3.89 -1.25 5.46
N LYS A 186 -4.28 0.02 5.28
CA LYS A 186 -5.69 0.42 5.23
C LYS A 186 -6.34 -0.14 3.96
N LYS A 187 -7.64 -0.46 4.06
CA LYS A 187 -8.43 -0.88 2.90
C LYS A 187 -8.37 0.22 1.84
N LEU A 188 -8.12 -0.18 0.59
CA LEU A 188 -8.21 0.70 -0.57
C LEU A 188 -9.67 1.07 -0.82
N THR A 189 -9.91 2.28 -1.35
CA THR A 189 -11.23 2.65 -1.84
C THR A 189 -11.60 1.83 -3.08
N ASP A 190 -12.86 1.83 -3.49
CA ASP A 190 -13.30 1.08 -4.67
C ASP A 190 -12.59 1.58 -5.95
N ASN A 191 -12.41 2.89 -6.08
CA ASN A 191 -11.64 3.50 -7.18
C ASN A 191 -10.16 3.07 -7.14
N GLN A 192 -9.52 3.10 -5.97
CA GLN A 192 -8.13 2.64 -5.82
C GLN A 192 -8.00 1.14 -6.14
N THR A 193 -8.99 0.34 -5.74
CA THR A 193 -9.03 -1.10 -6.02
C THR A 193 -9.17 -1.35 -7.53
N SER A 194 -10.03 -0.60 -8.21
CA SER A 194 -10.17 -0.65 -9.68
C SER A 194 -8.85 -0.31 -10.38
N THR A 195 -8.16 0.76 -9.96
CA THR A 195 -6.84 1.14 -10.50
C THR A 195 -5.79 0.07 -10.23
N MET A 196 -5.75 -0.50 -9.02
CA MET A 196 -4.85 -1.60 -8.67
C MET A 196 -5.06 -2.82 -9.57
N ILE A 197 -6.31 -3.23 -9.78
CA ILE A 197 -6.64 -4.38 -10.66
C ILE A 197 -6.17 -4.11 -12.09
N LYS A 198 -6.47 -2.92 -12.63
CA LYS A 198 -6.04 -2.54 -13.99
C LYS A 198 -4.51 -2.52 -14.14
N ALA A 199 -3.79 -2.08 -13.10
CA ALA A 199 -2.33 -2.05 -13.13
C ALA A 199 -1.70 -3.45 -13.09
N THR A 200 -2.36 -4.42 -12.44
CA THR A 200 -1.75 -5.71 -12.04
C THR A 200 -2.31 -6.93 -12.76
N ALA A 201 -3.48 -6.83 -13.39
CA ALA A 201 -4.08 -7.94 -14.13
C ALA A 201 -3.22 -8.32 -15.34
N ARG A 202 -2.89 -9.61 -15.45
CA ARG A 202 -2.09 -10.19 -16.53
C ARG A 202 -2.69 -11.53 -16.96
N SER A 203 -2.54 -11.86 -18.23
CA SER A 203 -2.85 -13.20 -18.72
C SER A 203 -1.84 -14.23 -18.17
N ALA A 204 -2.16 -15.53 -18.23
CA ALA A 204 -1.23 -16.56 -17.77
C ALA A 204 0.11 -16.56 -18.55
N PRO A 205 0.13 -16.43 -19.90
CA PRO A 205 1.38 -16.28 -20.66
C PRO A 205 2.18 -15.03 -20.26
N ASP A 206 1.53 -13.88 -20.10
CA ASP A 206 2.22 -12.63 -19.73
C ASP A 206 2.85 -12.74 -18.34
N ARG A 207 2.11 -13.31 -17.38
CA ARG A 207 2.62 -13.53 -16.02
C ARG A 207 3.79 -14.51 -16.00
N GLN A 208 3.74 -15.57 -16.82
CA GLN A 208 4.85 -16.51 -16.96
C GLN A 208 6.11 -15.81 -17.48
N GLU A 209 5.98 -14.95 -18.49
CA GLU A 209 7.09 -14.17 -19.04
C GLU A 209 7.62 -13.14 -18.03
N GLU A 210 6.75 -12.45 -17.28
CA GLU A 210 7.16 -11.53 -16.22
C GLU A 210 7.98 -12.24 -15.13
N ILE A 211 7.54 -13.42 -14.66
CA ILE A 211 8.29 -14.22 -13.68
C ILE A 211 9.62 -14.67 -14.27
N SER A 212 9.63 -15.17 -15.52
CA SER A 212 10.85 -15.64 -16.17
C SER A 212 11.88 -14.51 -16.33
N ARG A 213 11.43 -13.32 -16.74
CA ARG A 213 12.27 -12.12 -16.85
C ARG A 213 12.82 -11.68 -15.49
N LEU A 214 11.99 -11.70 -14.44
CA LEU A 214 12.40 -11.39 -13.07
C LEU A 214 13.51 -12.33 -12.58
N VAL A 215 13.37 -13.64 -12.81
CA VAL A 215 14.37 -14.62 -12.37
C VAL A 215 15.69 -14.40 -13.11
N ARG A 216 15.65 -14.16 -14.43
CA ARG A 216 16.85 -13.83 -15.23
C ARG A 216 17.51 -12.53 -14.75
N SER A 217 16.73 -11.49 -14.47
CA SER A 217 17.26 -10.18 -14.03
C SER A 217 17.78 -10.20 -12.58
N ALA A 218 17.26 -11.08 -11.73
CA ALA A 218 17.77 -11.27 -10.37
C ALA A 218 19.22 -11.78 -10.35
N ASN A 219 19.65 -12.48 -11.41
CA ASN A 219 21.02 -12.98 -11.61
C ASN A 219 21.61 -13.60 -10.33
N TYR A 220 20.92 -14.62 -9.79
CA TYR A 220 21.29 -15.25 -8.51
C TYR A 220 22.73 -15.76 -8.48
N GLU A 221 23.31 -16.16 -9.62
CA GLU A 221 24.70 -16.64 -9.70
C GLU A 221 25.74 -15.56 -9.36
N ALA A 222 25.39 -14.28 -9.54
CA ALA A 222 26.23 -13.14 -9.20
C ALA A 222 26.02 -12.62 -7.75
N ASP A 223 25.04 -13.14 -7.00
CA ASP A 223 24.83 -12.70 -5.61
C ASP A 223 25.96 -13.27 -4.71
N PRO A 224 26.71 -12.42 -3.98
CA PRO A 224 27.84 -12.87 -3.15
C PRO A 224 27.46 -13.91 -2.10
N PHE A 225 26.23 -13.85 -1.58
CA PHE A 225 25.75 -14.82 -0.59
C PHE A 225 25.39 -16.16 -1.25
N VAL A 226 24.94 -16.16 -2.50
CA VAL A 226 24.71 -17.41 -3.25
C VAL A 226 26.04 -18.10 -3.52
N GLN A 227 27.08 -17.32 -3.87
CA GLN A 227 28.44 -17.82 -4.09
C GLN A 227 29.08 -18.38 -2.81
N GLU A 228 28.96 -17.66 -1.69
CA GLU A 228 29.47 -18.08 -0.37
C GLU A 228 28.87 -19.43 0.08
N PHE A 229 27.56 -19.60 -0.06
CA PHE A 229 26.86 -20.83 0.31
C PHE A 229 26.88 -21.92 -0.78
N GLN A 230 27.55 -21.65 -1.90
CA GLN A 230 27.84 -22.60 -2.98
C GLN A 230 26.62 -23.36 -3.52
N PHE A 231 25.46 -22.69 -3.61
CA PHE A 231 24.28 -23.26 -4.28
C PHE A 231 24.02 -22.59 -5.62
N LYS A 232 23.30 -23.29 -6.50
CA LYS A 232 22.90 -22.79 -7.82
C LYS A 232 21.39 -22.76 -7.95
N VAL A 233 20.88 -21.71 -8.58
CA VAL A 233 19.46 -21.54 -8.90
C VAL A 233 19.33 -21.59 -10.41
N ARG A 234 18.53 -22.53 -10.92
CA ARG A 234 18.18 -22.56 -12.34
C ARG A 234 17.24 -21.39 -12.66
N ASP A 235 17.47 -20.73 -13.77
CA ASP A 235 16.72 -19.54 -14.22
C ASP A 235 15.47 -19.86 -15.06
N GLU A 236 15.25 -21.15 -15.34
CA GLU A 236 14.09 -21.67 -16.04
C GLU A 236 13.07 -22.29 -15.09
N MET A 237 11.79 -22.15 -15.42
CA MET A 237 10.71 -22.83 -14.69
C MET A 237 10.84 -24.35 -14.80
N ALA A 238 10.56 -25.04 -13.70
CA ALA A 238 10.59 -26.50 -13.69
C ALA A 238 9.47 -27.09 -14.55
N HIS A 239 9.82 -28.01 -15.45
CA HIS A 239 8.85 -28.76 -16.25
C HIS A 239 8.19 -29.86 -15.42
N VAL A 240 6.86 -29.93 -15.48
CA VAL A 240 6.06 -30.93 -14.79
C VAL A 240 5.00 -31.48 -15.76
N THR A 241 4.84 -32.80 -15.81
CA THR A 241 3.78 -33.45 -16.59
C THR A 241 2.47 -33.44 -15.82
N GLY A 242 1.53 -32.62 -16.27
CA GLY A 242 0.15 -32.59 -15.74
C GLY A 242 -0.74 -33.66 -16.38
N ARG A 243 -1.92 -33.89 -15.78
CA ARG A 243 -3.01 -34.70 -16.36
C ARG A 243 -4.31 -33.91 -16.29
N VAL A 244 -5.08 -33.90 -17.38
CA VAL A 244 -6.43 -33.33 -17.42
C VAL A 244 -7.42 -34.46 -17.16
N LEU A 245 -8.10 -34.43 -16.02
CA LEU A 245 -9.09 -35.45 -15.67
C LEU A 245 -10.38 -35.24 -16.49
N PRO A 246 -11.08 -36.33 -16.87
CA PRO A 246 -12.37 -36.22 -17.53
C PRO A 246 -13.39 -35.52 -16.62
N ALA A 247 -14.20 -34.64 -17.21
CA ALA A 247 -15.26 -33.97 -16.47
C ALA A 247 -16.36 -34.97 -16.06
N PRO A 248 -16.91 -34.87 -14.83
CA PRO A 248 -18.04 -35.70 -14.43
C PRO A 248 -19.31 -35.30 -15.19
N MET A 249 -20.18 -36.27 -15.43
CA MET A 249 -21.51 -36.02 -16.00
C MET A 249 -22.46 -35.48 -14.92
N LEU A 250 -23.14 -34.38 -15.21
CA LEU A 250 -24.09 -33.75 -14.29
C LEU A 250 -25.51 -34.20 -14.64
N GLN A 251 -26.12 -35.00 -13.78
CA GLN A 251 -27.48 -35.46 -13.96
C GLN A 251 -28.50 -34.45 -13.44
N TYR A 252 -29.41 -34.05 -14.32
CA TYR A 252 -30.55 -33.21 -14.00
C TYR A 252 -31.82 -34.04 -13.79
N GLY A 253 -32.85 -33.38 -13.28
CA GLY A 253 -34.14 -33.99 -12.98
C GLY A 253 -35.16 -33.70 -14.08
N GLY A 254 -36.42 -33.60 -13.66
CA GLY A 254 -37.53 -33.42 -14.57
C GLY A 254 -37.88 -34.69 -15.36
N ARG A 255 -38.79 -34.55 -16.33
CA ARG A 255 -39.23 -35.68 -17.18
C ARG A 255 -38.10 -36.26 -18.01
N ASN A 256 -37.20 -35.41 -18.51
CA ASN A 256 -36.19 -35.78 -19.50
C ASN A 256 -34.86 -36.22 -18.87
N ARG A 257 -34.69 -36.08 -17.53
CA ARG A 257 -33.47 -36.43 -16.78
C ARG A 257 -32.18 -36.13 -17.54
N THR A 258 -32.09 -34.91 -18.06
CA THR A 258 -31.03 -34.53 -18.99
C THR A 258 -29.67 -34.63 -18.33
N VAL A 259 -28.64 -34.95 -19.11
CA VAL A 259 -27.27 -34.98 -18.62
C VAL A 259 -26.50 -33.85 -19.28
N ALA A 260 -25.77 -33.08 -18.48
CA ALA A 260 -24.84 -32.08 -18.97
C ALA A 260 -23.40 -32.58 -18.77
N THR A 261 -22.58 -32.42 -19.80
CA THR A 261 -21.13 -32.63 -19.69
C THR A 261 -20.48 -31.26 -19.62
N PRO A 262 -19.81 -30.92 -18.52
CA PRO A 262 -19.06 -29.67 -18.43
C PRO A 262 -18.01 -29.59 -19.52
N SER A 263 -17.90 -28.43 -20.15
CA SER A 263 -16.85 -28.12 -21.13
C SER A 263 -15.97 -27.02 -20.57
N HIS A 264 -14.65 -27.25 -20.52
CA HIS A 264 -13.68 -26.33 -19.91
C HIS A 264 -14.08 -25.86 -18.49
N GLY A 265 -14.70 -26.75 -17.70
CA GLY A 265 -15.15 -26.45 -16.34
C GLY A 265 -16.47 -25.68 -16.24
N VAL A 266 -17.17 -25.45 -17.36
CA VAL A 266 -18.41 -24.66 -17.42
C VAL A 266 -19.58 -25.52 -17.90
N TRP A 267 -20.77 -25.27 -17.34
CA TRP A 267 -22.04 -25.82 -17.80
C TRP A 267 -23.15 -24.78 -17.58
N ASP A 268 -24.31 -24.98 -18.21
CA ASP A 268 -25.48 -24.13 -18.01
C ASP A 268 -26.75 -24.95 -17.71
N MET A 269 -27.79 -24.26 -17.25
CA MET A 269 -29.10 -24.84 -16.95
C MET A 269 -30.14 -24.65 -18.06
N ARG A 270 -29.76 -24.14 -19.24
CA ARG A 270 -30.72 -23.90 -20.34
C ARG A 270 -31.32 -25.24 -20.78
N GLY A 271 -32.65 -25.31 -20.77
CA GLY A 271 -33.40 -26.53 -21.12
C GLY A 271 -33.31 -27.67 -20.09
N LYS A 272 -32.86 -27.40 -18.86
CA LYS A 272 -32.65 -28.41 -17.80
C LYS A 272 -33.47 -28.07 -16.56
N GLN A 273 -33.85 -29.08 -15.78
CA GLN A 273 -34.64 -28.93 -14.54
C GLN A 273 -33.84 -29.47 -13.36
N PHE A 274 -33.99 -28.88 -12.18
CA PHE A 274 -33.32 -29.36 -10.97
C PHE A 274 -33.56 -30.87 -10.77
N HIS A 275 -32.52 -31.58 -10.29
CA HIS A 275 -32.62 -33.01 -9.95
C HIS A 275 -33.82 -33.27 -9.04
N THR A 276 -33.92 -32.48 -7.98
CA THR A 276 -35.06 -32.44 -7.06
C THR A 276 -35.48 -30.99 -6.90
N GLY A 277 -36.51 -30.58 -7.63
CA GLY A 277 -37.09 -29.25 -7.50
C GLY A 277 -37.94 -29.14 -6.22
N VAL A 278 -37.96 -27.94 -5.63
CA VAL A 278 -38.88 -27.61 -4.53
C VAL A 278 -40.04 -26.80 -5.08
N GLU A 279 -41.24 -27.11 -4.61
CA GLU A 279 -42.43 -26.30 -4.87
C GLU A 279 -42.48 -25.14 -3.88
N ILE A 280 -42.38 -23.89 -4.38
CA ILE A 280 -42.51 -22.69 -3.55
C ILE A 280 -44.00 -22.40 -3.38
N LYS A 281 -44.55 -22.79 -2.23
CA LYS A 281 -45.98 -22.58 -1.91
C LYS A 281 -46.28 -21.20 -1.34
N MET A 282 -45.34 -20.63 -0.59
CA MET A 282 -45.48 -19.34 0.06
C MET A 282 -44.17 -18.58 -0.05
N TRP A 283 -44.26 -17.33 -0.49
CA TRP A 283 -43.15 -16.40 -0.60
C TRP A 283 -43.68 -14.97 -0.42
N ALA A 284 -42.82 -14.06 0.03
CA ALA A 284 -43.16 -12.65 0.19
C ALA A 284 -42.00 -11.79 -0.31
N ILE A 285 -42.32 -10.58 -0.78
CA ILE A 285 -41.34 -9.54 -1.10
C ILE A 285 -41.52 -8.41 -0.08
N ALA A 286 -40.42 -7.96 0.50
CA ALA A 286 -40.35 -6.70 1.22
C ALA A 286 -39.43 -5.75 0.45
N CYS A 287 -39.99 -4.67 -0.09
CA CYS A 287 -39.26 -3.60 -0.74
C CYS A 287 -39.20 -2.42 0.23
N PHE A 288 -37.99 -2.03 0.64
CA PHE A 288 -37.73 -0.99 1.65
C PHE A 288 -37.30 0.31 1.00
#